data_AF-A0A9D6VZD9-F1
#
_entry.id   AF-A0A9D6VZD9-F1
#
_cell.length_a   1.000
_cell.length_b   1.000
_cell.length_c   1.000
_cell.angle_alpha   90.00
_cell.angle_beta   90.00
_cell.angle_gamma   90.00
#
_symmetry.space_group_name_H-M   'P 1'
#
loop_
_entity.id
_entity.type
_entity.pdbx_description
1 polymer ?
#
loop_
_entity_poly.entity_id
_entity_poly.type
_entity_poly.pdbx_seq_one_letter_code
_entity_poly.pdbx_strand_id
1 'polypeptide(L)'
;MTVTLNTELVKGIDRLEKNRSRFIAEAVERELARRRREGLLRSIEKPHPDAAELAEAGLAEWSASLPAGDDDLVDPAAGTPVRWVEGEGWVEDPR
;
A
#
# COMPACT_ATOMS: atom_id res chain seq x y z
N MET A 1 27.63 1.77 4.07
CA MET A 1 26.85 0.99 5.06
C MET A 1 27.08 -0.48 4.77
N THR A 2 27.30 -1.32 5.78
CA THR A 2 27.50 -2.76 5.64
C THR A 2 26.48 -3.49 6.51
N VAL A 3 26.01 -4.64 6.04
CA VAL A 3 25.00 -5.47 6.72
C VAL A 3 25.55 -6.88 6.88
N THR A 4 25.38 -7.46 8.07
CA THR A 4 25.85 -8.81 8.36
C THR A 4 24.85 -9.84 7.84
N LEU A 5 25.32 -10.78 7.03
CA LEU A 5 24.52 -11.87 6.47
C LEU A 5 25.13 -13.22 6.85
N ASN A 6 24.27 -14.23 6.95
CA ASN A 6 24.71 -15.62 7.15
C ASN A 6 25.58 -16.07 5.97
N THR A 7 26.68 -16.74 6.27
CA THR A 7 27.65 -17.22 5.28
C THR A 7 27.04 -18.14 4.23
N GLU A 8 26.08 -18.99 4.60
CA GLU A 8 25.39 -19.88 3.65
C GLU A 8 24.50 -19.11 2.68
N LEU A 9 23.86 -18.02 3.13
CA LEU A 9 23.11 -17.13 2.23
C LEU A 9 24.04 -16.43 1.25
N VAL A 10 25.19 -15.94 1.70
CA VAL A 10 26.17 -15.30 0.82
C VAL A 10 26.68 -16.28 -0.24
N LYS A 11 27.02 -17.52 0.16
CA LYS A 11 27.38 -18.59 -0.78
C LYS A 11 26.26 -18.91 -1.76
N GLY A 12 25.00 -18.87 -1.31
CA GLY A 12 23.84 -19.07 -2.17
C GLY A 12 23.73 -17.98 -3.23
N ILE A 13 23.90 -16.71 -2.84
CA ILE A 13 23.89 -15.57 -3.77
C ILE A 13 25.02 -15.72 -4.79
N ASP A 14 26.24 -16.04 -4.34
CA ASP A 14 27.42 -16.18 -5.21
C ASP A 14 27.27 -17.23 -6.31
N ARG A 15 26.48 -18.28 -6.06
CA ARG A 15 26.21 -19.32 -7.06
C ARG A 15 25.27 -18.84 -8.17
N LEU A 16 24.43 -17.85 -7.89
CA LEU A 16 23.37 -17.38 -8.79
C LEU A 16 23.72 -16.06 -9.46
N GLU A 17 24.42 -15.17 -8.76
CA GLU A 17 24.63 -13.79 -9.17
C GLU A 17 26.05 -13.32 -8.80
N LYS A 18 26.73 -12.69 -9.76
CA LYS A 18 28.07 -12.14 -9.54
C LYS A 18 28.02 -10.82 -8.77
N ASN A 19 26.95 -10.04 -8.95
CA ASN A 19 26.74 -8.79 -8.24
C ASN A 19 25.81 -8.95 -7.04
N ARG A 20 26.39 -9.28 -5.88
CA ARG A 20 25.65 -9.46 -4.61
C ARG A 20 24.82 -8.24 -4.23
N SER A 21 25.38 -7.04 -4.39
CA SER A 21 24.72 -5.79 -3.98
C SER A 21 23.44 -5.57 -4.78
N ARG A 22 23.48 -5.82 -6.09
CA ARG A 22 22.28 -5.77 -6.94
C ARG A 22 21.24 -6.80 -6.52
N PHE A 23 21.65 -8.05 -6.32
CA PHE A 23 20.75 -9.11 -5.86
C PHE A 23 20.03 -8.73 -4.56
N ILE A 24 20.78 -8.23 -3.59
CA ILE A 24 20.24 -7.83 -2.29
C ILE A 24 19.29 -6.64 -2.45
N ALA A 25 19.65 -5.63 -3.25
CA ALA A 25 18.78 -4.47 -3.49
C ALA A 25 17.44 -4.90 -4.07
N GLU A 26 17.44 -5.69 -5.14
CA GLU A 26 16.20 -6.19 -5.77
C GLU A 26 15.37 -7.06 -4.82
N ALA A 27 16.02 -7.93 -4.04
CA ALA A 27 15.32 -8.76 -3.05
C ALA A 27 14.67 -7.92 -1.95
N VAL A 28 15.38 -6.90 -1.46
CA VAL A 28 14.87 -5.98 -0.43
C VAL A 28 13.72 -5.13 -0.97
N GLU A 29 13.83 -4.60 -2.20
CA GLU A 29 12.75 -3.86 -2.85
C GLU A 29 11.46 -4.69 -2.95
N ARG A 30 11.58 -5.95 -3.40
CA ARG A 30 10.45 -6.88 -3.49
C ARG A 30 9.83 -7.16 -2.12
N GLU A 31 10.66 -7.38 -1.10
CA GLU A 31 10.20 -7.65 0.26
C GLU A 31 9.52 -6.43 0.88
N LEU A 32 10.05 -5.22 0.67
CA LEU A 32 9.43 -3.98 1.11
C LEU A 32 8.07 -3.76 0.43
N ALA A 33 7.99 -3.99 -0.88
CA ALA A 33 6.73 -3.91 -1.62
C ALA A 33 5.70 -4.92 -1.08
N ARG A 34 6.11 -6.17 -0.83
CA ARG A 34 5.26 -7.22 -0.23
C ARG A 34 4.74 -6.78 1.14
N ARG A 35 5.62 -6.34 2.04
CA ARG A 35 5.23 -5.92 3.40
C ARG A 35 4.34 -4.68 3.40
N ARG A 36 4.56 -3.75 2.47
CA ARG A 36 3.68 -2.58 2.28
C ARG A 36 2.28 -3.02 1.86
N ARG A 37 2.17 -3.94 0.89
CA ARG A 37 0.89 -4.53 0.48
C ARG A 37 0.20 -5.23 1.64
N GLU A 38 0.92 -6.04 2.42
CA GLU A 38 0.36 -6.70 3.60
C GLU A 38 -0.07 -5.71 4.69
N GLY A 39 0.69 -4.64 4.89
CA GLY A 39 0.31 -3.55 5.78
C GLY A 39 -0.97 -2.86 5.35
N LEU A 40 -1.09 -2.57 4.06
CA LEU A 40 -2.32 -2.03 3.48
C LEU A 40 -3.50 -2.99 3.66
N LEU A 41 -3.33 -4.27 3.36
CA LEU A 41 -4.40 -5.27 3.54
C LEU A 41 -4.86 -5.35 5.00
N ARG A 42 -3.93 -5.32 5.97
CA ARG A 42 -4.29 -5.26 7.39
C ARG A 42 -5.04 -3.98 7.75
N SER A 43 -4.62 -2.84 7.19
CA SER A 43 -5.29 -1.56 7.42
C SER A 43 -6.69 -1.52 6.80
N ILE A 44 -6.87 -2.19 5.66
CA ILE A 44 -8.19 -2.34 5.02
C ILE A 44 -9.06 -3.29 5.86
N GLU A 45 -8.51 -4.39 6.33
CA GLU A 45 -9.25 -5.36 7.17
C GLU A 45 -9.66 -4.77 8.52
N LYS A 46 -8.86 -3.86 9.08
CA LYS A 46 -9.13 -3.17 10.34
C LYS A 46 -8.78 -1.69 10.20
N PRO A 47 -9.70 -0.88 9.67
CA PRO A 47 -9.50 0.56 9.53
C PRO A 47 -9.16 1.18 10.88
N HIS A 48 -8.23 2.13 10.88
CA HIS A 48 -7.86 2.83 12.11
C HIS A 48 -9.04 3.71 12.58
N PRO A 49 -9.34 3.79 13.89
CA PRO A 49 -10.44 4.63 14.38
C PRO A 49 -10.31 6.10 13.95
N ASP A 50 -9.11 6.67 14.00
CA ASP A 50 -8.84 8.04 13.53
C ASP A 50 -9.11 8.24 12.02
N ALA A 51 -9.18 7.16 11.24
CA ALA A 51 -9.57 7.24 9.83
C ALA A 51 -11.08 7.35 9.63
N ALA A 52 -11.90 7.18 10.67
CA ALA A 52 -13.35 7.31 10.58
C ALA A 52 -13.76 8.76 10.24
N GLU A 53 -13.14 9.77 10.86
CA GLU A 53 -13.41 11.17 10.54
C GLU A 53 -13.04 11.50 9.09
N LEU A 54 -11.95 10.92 8.57
CA LEU A 54 -11.54 11.08 7.18
C LEU A 54 -12.41 10.27 6.22
N ALA A 55 -13.00 9.16 6.65
CA ALA A 55 -13.92 8.36 5.85
C ALA A 55 -15.26 9.08 5.62
N GLU A 56 -15.69 9.91 6.59
CA GLU A 56 -16.84 10.81 6.42
C GLU A 56 -16.55 11.92 5.40
N ALA A 57 -15.28 12.37 5.30
CA ALA A 57 -14.82 13.26 4.25
C ALA A 57 -14.75 12.50 2.91
N GLY A 58 -15.90 12.38 2.25
CA GLY A 58 -16.05 11.64 1.00
C GLY A 58 -15.24 12.21 -0.18
N LEU A 59 -15.26 11.49 -1.30
CA LEU A 59 -14.46 11.82 -2.49
C LEU A 59 -14.66 13.27 -2.98
N ALA A 60 -15.89 13.79 -2.90
CA ALA A 60 -16.20 15.16 -3.35
C ALA A 60 -15.51 16.23 -2.49
N GLU A 61 -15.45 16.04 -1.17
CA GLU A 61 -14.76 16.96 -0.25
C GLU A 61 -13.25 16.90 -0.46
N TRP A 62 -12.71 15.70 -0.68
CA TRP A 62 -11.31 15.53 -1.05
C TRP A 62 -10.99 16.24 -2.38
N SER A 63 -11.78 16.03 -3.44
CA SER A 63 -11.57 16.69 -4.73
C SER A 63 -11.65 18.21 -4.62
N ALA A 64 -12.52 18.75 -3.77
CA ALA A 64 -12.64 20.18 -3.52
C ALA A 64 -11.42 20.78 -2.78
N SER A 65 -10.63 19.96 -2.10
CA SER A 65 -9.40 20.37 -1.40
C SER A 65 -8.16 20.43 -2.30
N LEU A 66 -8.26 19.94 -3.55
CA LEU A 66 -7.13 19.86 -4.47
C LEU A 66 -6.74 21.24 -5.04
N PRO A 67 -5.47 21.44 -5.40
CA PRO A 67 -5.05 22.61 -6.17
C PRO A 67 -5.84 22.76 -7.48
N ALA A 68 -5.95 24.00 -7.97
CA ALA A 68 -6.63 24.26 -9.24
C ALA A 68 -5.94 23.51 -10.40
N GLY A 69 -6.72 22.72 -11.13
CA GLY A 69 -6.26 21.92 -12.27
C GLY A 69 -5.96 20.44 -11.96
N ASP A 70 -6.14 20.02 -10.71
CA ASP A 70 -5.96 18.62 -10.27
C ASP A 70 -7.31 17.90 -10.02
N ASP A 71 -8.44 18.46 -10.45
CA ASP A 71 -9.79 17.93 -10.21
C ASP A 71 -10.12 16.67 -11.03
N ASP A 72 -9.29 16.31 -12.00
CA ASP A 72 -9.47 15.17 -12.92
C ASP A 72 -8.55 13.96 -12.64
N LEU A 73 -7.81 13.98 -11.52
CA LEU A 73 -6.85 12.92 -11.17
C LEU A 73 -7.50 11.54 -10.91
N VAL A 74 -8.80 11.51 -10.63
CA VAL A 74 -9.55 10.30 -10.32
C VAL A 74 -10.86 10.31 -11.11
N ASP A 75 -11.12 9.22 -11.84
CA ASP A 75 -12.43 8.99 -12.45
C ASP A 75 -13.37 8.31 -11.42
N PRO A 76 -14.35 9.03 -10.85
CA PRO A 76 -15.28 8.46 -9.89
C PRO A 76 -16.20 7.40 -10.50
N ALA A 77 -16.43 7.45 -11.82
CA ALA A 77 -17.28 6.49 -12.52
C ALA A 77 -16.57 5.15 -12.79
N ALA A 78 -15.23 5.13 -12.77
CA ALA A 78 -14.44 3.91 -12.94
C ALA A 78 -14.42 3.00 -11.70
N GLY A 79 -14.92 3.48 -10.54
CA GLY A 79 -14.88 2.77 -9.26
C GLY A 79 -16.25 2.45 -8.68
N THR A 80 -16.25 1.54 -7.69
CA THR A 80 -17.42 1.23 -6.85
C THR A 80 -17.22 1.90 -5.49
N PRO A 81 -18.14 2.78 -5.04
CA PRO A 81 -18.06 3.35 -3.71
C PRO A 81 -18.28 2.26 -2.66
N VAL A 82 -17.46 2.26 -1.62
CA VAL A 82 -17.56 1.33 -0.51
C VAL A 82 -17.40 2.09 0.80
N ARG A 83 -18.08 1.62 1.85
CA ARG A 83 -17.94 2.14 3.20
C ARG A 83 -17.66 1.01 4.18
N TRP A 84 -16.92 1.31 5.24
CA TRP A 84 -16.68 0.35 6.31
C TRP A 84 -17.83 0.40 7.32
N VAL A 85 -18.42 -0.77 7.62
CA VAL A 85 -19.44 -0.95 8.66
C VAL A 85 -18.89 -1.91 9.71
N GLU A 86 -18.88 -1.48 10.97
CA GLU A 86 -18.39 -2.32 12.08
C GLU A 86 -19.20 -3.62 12.18
N GLY A 87 -18.52 -4.76 12.18
CA GLY A 87 -19.13 -6.09 12.22
C GLY A 87 -19.54 -6.68 10.86
N GLU A 88 -19.70 -5.85 9.82
CA GLU A 88 -20.03 -6.30 8.45
C GLU A 88 -18.83 -6.20 7.49
N GLY A 89 -17.91 -5.29 7.74
CA GLY A 89 -16.74 -5.04 6.91
C GLY A 89 -16.98 -3.98 5.83
N TRP A 90 -16.30 -4.09 4.69
CA TRP A 90 -16.54 -3.20 3.55
C TRP A 90 -17.81 -3.60 2.82
N VAL A 91 -18.75 -2.66 2.72
CA VAL A 91 -20.01 -2.82 1.98
C VAL A 91 -20.07 -1.81 0.84
N GLU A 92 -20.63 -2.21 -0.30
CA GLU A 92 -20.91 -1.27 -1.39
C GLU A 92 -21.90 -0.22 -0.93
N ASP A 93 -21.58 1.05 -1.18
CA ASP A 93 -22.44 2.17 -0.81
C ASP A 93 -23.39 2.47 -1.99
N PRO A 94 -24.71 2.29 -1.85
CA PRO A 94 -25.65 2.63 -2.90
C PRO A 94 -25.61 4.14 -3.15
N ARG A 95 -25.11 4.54 -4.32
CA ARG A 95 -25.12 5.93 -4.81
C ARG A 95 -26.52 6.53 -4.85
#